data_AF-A0A136Q415-F1
#
_entry.id   AF-A0A136Q415-F1
#
_cell.length_a   1.000
_cell.length_b   1.000
_cell.length_c   1.000
_cell.angle_alpha   90.00
_cell.angle_beta   90.00
_cell.angle_gamma   90.00
#
_symmetry.space_group_name_H-M   'P 1'
#
loop_
_entity.id
_entity.type
_entity.pdbx_description
1 polymer ?
#
loop_
_entity_poly.entity_id
_entity_poly.type
_entity_poly.pdbx_seq_one_letter_code
_entity_poly.pdbx_strand_id
1 'polypeptide(L)' 'MTDDKHRKILEARMNAAYNDMEKKRTKLSRIIQKIKADPSLNICEDEKVLKANMILSNAIQKYMRLEKLVMKDKSKFITK' A
#
# COMPACT_ATOMS: atom_id res chain seq x y z
N MET A 1 27.28 -7.77 -11.99
CA MET A 1 26.72 -7.81 -10.61
C MET A 1 25.77 -6.65 -10.28
N THR A 2 25.65 -5.63 -11.13
CA THR A 2 24.78 -4.45 -10.93
C THR A 2 23.28 -4.77 -10.91
N ASP A 3 22.84 -5.79 -11.64
CA ASP A 3 21.42 -6.13 -11.81
C ASP A 3 20.84 -6.85 -10.59
N ASP A 4 21.59 -7.75 -9.95
CA ASP A 4 21.14 -8.42 -8.72
C ASP A 4 21.03 -7.44 -7.54
N LYS A 5 21.96 -6.48 -7.45
CA LYS A 5 21.90 -5.41 -6.47
C LYS A 5 20.68 -4.50 -6.69
N HIS A 6 20.39 -4.14 -7.94
CA HIS A 6 19.19 -3.35 -8.27
C HIS A 6 17.90 -4.09 -7.92
N ARG A 7 17.79 -5.39 -8.26
CA ARG A 7 16.64 -6.22 -7.94
C ARG A 7 16.37 -6.28 -6.44
N LYS A 8 17.39 -6.56 -5.63
CA LYS A 8 17.28 -6.63 -4.17
C LYS A 8 16.82 -5.30 -3.55
N ILE A 9 17.31 -4.17 -4.07
CA ILE A 9 16.86 -2.83 -3.62
C ILE A 9 15.39 -2.61 -3.98
N LEU A 10 14.97 -3.00 -5.18
CA LEU A 10 13.60 -2.82 -5.64
C LEU A 10 12.62 -3.72 -4.85
N GLU A 11 13.00 -4.97 -4.58
CA GLU A 11 12.23 -5.89 -3.73
C GLU A 11 12.12 -5.38 -2.29
N ALA A 12 13.21 -4.86 -1.70
CA ALA A 12 13.17 -4.25 -0.38
C ALA A 12 12.23 -3.04 -0.33
N ARG A 13 12.24 -2.18 -1.37
CA ARG A 13 11.31 -1.05 -1.50
C ARG A 13 9.86 -1.50 -1.64
N MET A 14 9.61 -2.56 -2.40
CA MET A 14 8.28 -3.15 -2.56
C MET A 14 7.75 -3.69 -1.23
N ASN A 15 8.56 -4.45 -0.49
CA ASN A 15 8.22 -4.97 0.84
C ASN A 15 7.95 -3.85 1.84
N ALA A 16 8.77 -2.79 1.82
CA ALA A 16 8.53 -1.61 2.65
C ALA A 16 7.20 -0.91 2.31
N ALA A 17 6.87 -0.79 1.02
CA ALA A 17 5.60 -0.21 0.58
C ALA A 17 4.40 -1.09 0.97
N TYR A 18 4.53 -2.41 0.88
CA TYR A 18 3.51 -3.35 1.35
C TYR A 18 3.25 -3.22 2.85
N ASN A 19 4.31 -3.23 3.67
CA ASN A 19 4.18 -3.07 5.12
C ASN A 19 3.56 -1.73 5.52
N ASP A 20 3.90 -0.67 4.79
CA ASP A 20 3.33 0.67 5.01
C ASP A 20 1.83 0.72 4.64
N MET A 21 1.45 0.07 3.53
CA MET A 21 0.05 -0.10 3.12
C MET A 21 -0.75 -0.87 4.18
N GLU A 22 -0.22 -1.99 4.69
CA GLU A 22 -0.91 -2.81 5.71
C GLU A 22 -1.07 -2.08 7.05
N LYS A 23 -0.07 -1.27 7.46
CA LYS A 23 -0.20 -0.39 8.64
C LYS A 23 -1.34 0.63 8.45
N LYS A 24 -1.46 1.22 7.26
CA LYS A 24 -2.53 2.18 6.94
C LYS A 24 -3.90 1.50 6.87
N ARG A 25 -3.99 0.30 6.30
CA ARG A 25 -5.21 -0.54 6.26
C ARG A 25 -5.70 -0.81 7.68
N THR A 26 -4.80 -1.27 8.56
CA THR A 26 -5.11 -1.51 9.97
C THR A 26 -5.60 -0.25 10.67
N LYS A 27 -4.95 0.90 10.42
CA LYS A 27 -5.36 2.19 11.00
C LYS A 27 -6.77 2.59 10.55
N LEU A 28 -7.07 2.50 9.25
CA LEU A 28 -8.41 2.79 8.72
C LEU A 28 -9.47 1.86 9.33
N SER A 29 -9.17 0.56 9.42
CA SER A 29 -10.07 -0.42 10.03
C SER A 29 -10.42 -0.05 11.48
N ARG A 30 -9.44 0.38 12.28
CA ARG A 30 -9.67 0.84 13.66
C ARG A 30 -10.54 2.09 13.73
N ILE A 31 -10.37 3.04 12.81
CA ILE A 31 -11.20 4.26 12.73
C ILE A 31 -12.65 3.88 12.39
N ILE A 32 -12.84 3.03 11.38
CA ILE A 32 -14.17 2.56 10.97
C ILE A 32 -14.88 1.83 12.12
N GLN A 33 -14.17 0.97 12.86
CA GLN A 33 -14.75 0.27 14.01
C GLN A 33 -15.22 1.24 15.10
N LYS A 34 -14.45 2.31 15.38
CA LYS A 34 -14.85 3.34 16.35
C LYS A 34 -16.11 4.09 15.92
N ILE A 35 -16.21 4.42 14.63
CA ILE A 35 -17.38 5.13 14.10
C ILE A 35 -18.59 4.20 14.03
N LYS A 36 -18.42 2.94 13.64
CA LYS A 36 -19.52 1.95 13.68
C LYS A 36 -20.10 1.71 15.07
N ALA A 37 -19.29 1.93 16.11
CA ALA A 37 -19.74 1.85 17.49
C ALA A 37 -20.56 3.07 17.94
N ASP A 38 -20.56 4.15 17.16
CA ASP A 38 -21.29 5.38 17.44
C ASP A 38 -22.38 5.61 16.36
N PRO A 39 -23.66 5.38 16.68
CA PRO A 39 -24.75 5.53 15.72
C PRO A 39 -25.01 6.98 15.28
N SER A 40 -24.41 7.98 15.94
CA SER A 40 -24.54 9.39 15.56
C SER A 40 -23.58 9.80 14.44
N LEU A 41 -22.59 8.97 14.12
CA LEU A 41 -21.53 9.29 13.16
C LEU A 41 -21.72 8.54 11.83
N ASN A 42 -21.57 9.26 10.72
CA ASN A 42 -21.62 8.69 9.37
C ASN A 42 -20.21 8.43 8.83
N ILE A 43 -19.88 7.15 8.56
CA ILE A 43 -18.58 6.72 8.03
C ILE A 43 -18.22 7.41 6.71
N CYS A 44 -19.22 7.65 5.85
CA CYS A 44 -19.01 8.21 4.52
C CYS A 44 -18.71 9.70 4.53
N GLU A 45 -19.09 10.40 5.61
CA GLU A 45 -18.93 11.85 5.76
C GLU A 45 -17.86 12.19 6.80
N ASP A 46 -17.43 11.23 7.62
CA ASP A 46 -16.39 11.44 8.63
C ASP A 46 -15.04 11.77 7.98
N GLU A 47 -14.56 12.98 8.24
CA GLU A 47 -13.32 13.51 7.68
C GLU A 47 -12.10 12.62 8.02
N LYS A 48 -12.07 11.98 9.20
CA LYS A 48 -10.96 11.12 9.60
C LYS A 48 -10.97 9.82 8.78
N VAL A 49 -12.14 9.26 8.50
CA VAL A 49 -12.28 8.11 7.59
C VAL A 49 -11.83 8.50 6.20
N LEU A 50 -12.35 9.59 5.65
CA LEU A 50 -12.02 10.04 4.29
C LEU A 50 -10.52 10.28 4.13
N LYS A 51 -9.90 10.98 5.08
CA LYS A 51 -8.45 11.24 5.09
C LYS A 51 -7.64 9.95 5.22
N ALA A 52 -8.03 9.04 6.11
CA ALA A 52 -7.35 7.75 6.28
C ALA A 52 -7.50 6.86 5.02
N ASN A 53 -8.66 6.89 4.37
CA ASN A 53 -8.93 6.18 3.13
C ASN A 53 -8.07 6.73 1.98
N MET A 54 -8.00 8.06 1.82
CA MET A 54 -7.11 8.70 0.83
C MET A 54 -5.64 8.31 1.04
N ILE A 55 -5.17 8.32 2.29
CA ILE A 55 -3.80 7.93 2.64
C ILE A 55 -3.54 6.45 2.29
N LEU A 56 -4.50 5.56 2.53
CA LEU A 56 -4.41 4.15 2.15
C LEU A 56 -4.38 3.98 0.63
N SER A 57 -5.26 4.65 -0.10
CA SER A 57 -5.30 4.63 -1.57
C SER A 57 -3.97 5.04 -2.19
N ASN A 58 -3.33 6.09 -1.66
CA ASN A 58 -2.00 6.51 -2.11
C ASN A 58 -0.92 5.44 -1.84
N ALA A 59 -0.99 4.76 -0.70
CA ALA A 59 -0.06 3.68 -0.37
C ALA A 59 -0.25 2.44 -1.28
N ILE A 60 -1.50 2.08 -1.58
CA ILE A 60 -1.84 1.02 -2.53
C ILE A 60 -1.27 1.35 -3.92
N GLN A 61 -1.50 2.57 -4.42
CA GLN A 61 -0.97 3.00 -5.71
C GLN A 61 0.56 2.93 -5.76
N LYS A 62 1.25 3.33 -4.68
CA LYS A 62 2.71 3.23 -4.57
C LYS A 62 3.19 1.77 -4.63
N TYR A 63 2.54 0.89 -3.87
CA TYR A 63 2.86 -0.55 -3.88
C TYR A 63 2.63 -1.15 -5.28
N MET A 64 1.48 -0.92 -5.90
CA MET A 64 1.17 -1.42 -7.24
C MET A 64 2.16 -0.94 -8.32
N ARG A 65 2.64 0.32 -8.23
CA ARG A 65 3.68 0.83 -9.13
C ARG A 65 4.99 0.05 -8.96
N LEU A 66 5.40 -0.22 -7.74
CA LEU A 66 6.62 -0.99 -7.44
C LEU A 66 6.49 -2.46 -7.87
N GLU A 67 5.34 -3.08 -7.60
CA GLU A 67 5.05 -4.45 -8.04
C GLU A 67 5.16 -4.59 -9.56
N LYS A 68 4.54 -3.67 -10.32
CA LYS A 68 4.67 -3.64 -11.79
C LYS A 68 6.11 -3.53 -12.26
N LEU A 69 6.94 -2.72 -11.58
CA LEU A 69 8.36 -2.58 -11.91
C LEU A 69 9.13 -3.88 -11.64
N VAL A 70 8.92 -4.52 -10.48
CA VAL A 70 9.56 -5.80 -10.14
C VAL A 70 9.16 -6.90 -11.13
N MET A 71 7.88 -6.98 -11.49
CA MET A 71 7.38 -7.98 -12.45
C MET A 71 7.95 -7.76 -13.85
N LYS A 72 8.06 -6.50 -14.29
CA LYS A 72 8.71 -6.17 -15.58
C LYS A 72 10.17 -6.55 -15.59
N ASP A 73 10.91 -6.28 -14.51
CA ASP A 73 12.31 -6.70 -14.41
C ASP A 73 12.44 -8.22 -14.42
N LYS A 74 11.62 -8.97 -13.68
CA LYS A 74 11.63 -10.45 -13.70
C LYS A 74 11.35 -11.02 -15.09
N SER A 75 10.38 -10.43 -15.81
CA SER A 75 9.99 -10.88 -17.16
C SER A 75 11.12 -10.75 -18.19
N LYS A 76 11.97 -9.72 -18.09
CA LYS A 76 13.12 -9.52 -19.00
C LYS A 76 14.20 -10.59 -18.89
N PHE A 77 14.26 -11.34 -17.79
CA PHE A 77 15.29 -12.38 -17.59
C PHE A 77 14.81 -13.78 -17.98
N ILE A 78 13.50 -13.99 -18.20
CA ILE A 78 12.94 -15.29 -18.65
C ILE A 78 13.08 -15.45 -20.17
N THR A 79 13.32 -14.36 -20.91
CA THR A 79 13.44 -14.36 -22.38
C THR A 79 14.87 -14.54 -22.93
N LYS A 80 15.78 -15.19 -22.19
CA LYS A 80 17.12 -15.56 -22.68
C LYS A 80 17.37 -17.06 -22.59
#